data_AF-A0A3M1PF96-F1
#
_entry.id   AF-A0A3M1PF96-F1
#
_cell.length_a   1.000
_cell.length_b   1.000
_cell.length_c   1.000
_cell.angle_alpha   90.00
_cell.angle_beta   90.00
_cell.angle_gamma   90.00
#
_symmetry.space_group_name_H-M   'P 1'
#
loop_
_entity.id
_entity.type
_entity.pdbx_description
1 polymer ?
#
loop_
_entity_poly.entity_id
_entity_poly.type
_entity_poly.pdbx_seq_one_letter_code
_entity_poly.pdbx_strand_id
1 'polypeptide(L)'
;MLLSSVPLLALSGCETPISTQYQATATTTYTWLVEYEGPNRPGDRPPRIEKFASTSLENHNGQKPDGAVTGPDEQGLWWPALPPKPTIDDVEARQKRQERPGTPRINKTVDYTITFRRPGEANRTLPTRYEVYRQVVKAYEDRIPLEFTLDPAERSVLKATP
;
A
#
# COMPACT_ATOMS: atom_id res chain seq x y z
N MET A 1 13.79 -19.49 -59.62
CA MET A 1 12.75 -20.19 -58.84
C MET A 1 12.96 -19.87 -57.36
N LEU A 2 12.00 -19.15 -56.78
CA LEU A 2 11.65 -18.95 -55.36
C LEU A 2 12.76 -19.05 -54.30
N LEU A 3 13.32 -17.90 -53.89
CA LEU A 3 13.91 -17.75 -52.57
C LEU A 3 12.78 -17.72 -51.52
N SER A 4 12.69 -18.78 -50.71
CA SER A 4 11.80 -18.84 -49.55
C SER A 4 12.30 -17.91 -48.45
N SER A 5 11.46 -16.94 -48.09
CA SER A 5 11.61 -16.09 -46.91
C SER A 5 11.26 -16.89 -45.65
N VAL A 6 12.20 -17.00 -44.70
CA VAL A 6 11.91 -17.53 -43.36
C VAL A 6 11.59 -16.34 -42.44
N PRO A 7 10.36 -16.21 -41.93
CA PRO A 7 10.07 -15.20 -40.92
C PRO A 7 10.67 -15.64 -39.59
N LEU A 8 11.60 -14.85 -39.04
CA LEU A 8 12.02 -14.98 -37.64
C LEU A 8 10.85 -14.60 -36.74
N LEU A 9 10.23 -15.60 -36.10
CA LEU A 9 9.35 -15.39 -34.96
C LEU A 9 10.20 -14.93 -33.77
N ALA A 10 10.19 -13.63 -33.49
CA ALA A 10 10.70 -13.10 -32.24
C ALA A 10 9.77 -13.55 -31.10
N LEU A 11 10.18 -14.57 -30.36
CA LEU A 11 9.57 -14.92 -29.09
C LEU A 11 9.88 -13.78 -28.12
N SER A 12 8.90 -12.93 -27.84
CA SER A 12 8.93 -12.00 -26.72
C SER A 12 8.93 -12.84 -25.44
N GLY A 13 10.12 -13.21 -24.97
CA GLY A 13 10.29 -13.82 -23.66
C GLY A 13 9.72 -12.88 -22.61
N CYS A 14 8.80 -13.40 -21.79
CA CYS A 14 8.39 -12.72 -20.57
C CYS A 14 9.59 -12.76 -19.62
N GLU A 15 10.54 -11.82 -19.77
CA GLU A 15 11.69 -11.74 -18.89
C GLU A 15 11.21 -11.32 -17.49
N THR A 16 11.30 -12.25 -16.55
CA THR A 16 11.04 -11.97 -15.15
C THR A 16 12.30 -11.35 -14.53
N PRO A 17 12.22 -10.13 -14.00
CA PRO A 17 13.40 -9.45 -13.47
C PRO A 17 13.91 -10.10 -12.19
N ILE A 18 15.15 -10.58 -12.22
CA ILE A 18 15.91 -10.98 -11.04
C ILE A 18 16.72 -9.78 -10.54
N SER A 19 16.62 -9.46 -9.24
CA SER A 19 17.36 -8.36 -8.63
C SER A 19 17.76 -8.65 -7.19
N THR A 20 18.95 -8.18 -6.80
CA THR A 20 19.40 -8.08 -5.40
C THR A 20 19.27 -6.66 -4.86
N GLN A 21 18.83 -5.72 -5.69
CA GLN A 21 18.65 -4.31 -5.34
C GLN A 21 17.17 -4.02 -5.23
N TYR A 22 16.64 -4.26 -4.03
CA TYR A 22 15.24 -4.04 -3.72
C TYR A 22 15.06 -3.49 -2.30
N GLN A 23 13.90 -2.87 -2.07
CA GLN A 23 13.45 -2.37 -0.79
C GLN A 23 11.94 -2.61 -0.69
N ALA A 24 11.49 -3.07 0.46
CA ALA A 24 10.08 -3.18 0.80
C ALA A 24 9.68 -1.99 1.68
N THR A 25 8.61 -1.27 1.32
CA THR A 25 8.05 -0.19 2.13
C THR A 25 6.59 -0.50 2.45
N ALA A 26 6.21 -0.35 3.72
CA ALA A 26 4.82 -0.36 4.16
C ALA A 26 4.48 0.97 4.82
N THR A 27 3.51 1.70 4.28
CA THR A 27 3.05 2.97 4.85
C THR A 27 1.81 2.72 5.69
N THR A 28 2.00 2.71 7.01
CA THR A 28 0.89 2.56 7.96
C THR A 28 0.25 3.92 8.20
N THR A 29 -1.07 4.00 8.21
CA THR A 29 -1.79 5.27 8.38
C THR A 29 -2.96 5.12 9.35
N TYR A 30 -3.01 6.03 10.32
CA TYR A 30 -4.21 6.28 11.12
C TYR A 30 -4.97 7.47 10.54
N THR A 31 -6.27 7.33 10.34
CA THR A 31 -7.16 8.43 9.95
C THR A 31 -8.40 8.44 10.82
N TRP A 32 -8.77 9.59 11.37
CA TRP A 32 -10.07 9.76 12.02
C TRP A 32 -11.18 9.84 10.97
N LEU A 33 -12.20 9.02 11.14
CA LEU A 33 -13.42 9.02 10.33
C LEU A 33 -14.62 9.41 11.18
N VAL A 34 -15.54 10.18 10.59
CA VAL A 34 -16.87 10.42 11.16
C VAL A 34 -17.91 10.08 10.10
N GLU A 35 -18.87 9.26 10.49
CA GLU A 35 -20.06 8.95 9.69
C GLU A 35 -21.12 10.01 9.97
N TYR A 36 -21.73 10.55 8.92
CA TYR A 36 -22.86 11.48 8.99
C TYR A 36 -24.08 10.76 8.44
N GLU A 37 -25.01 10.44 9.33
CA GLU A 37 -26.28 9.78 8.98
C GLU A 37 -27.25 10.81 8.42
N GLY A 38 -27.85 10.52 7.27
CA GLY A 38 -28.88 11.38 6.68
C GLY A 38 -30.24 11.26 7.38
N PRO A 39 -31.23 12.08 6.98
CA PRO A 39 -32.57 12.09 7.59
C PRO A 39 -33.46 10.89 7.25
N ASN A 40 -33.05 10.06 6.28
CA ASN A 40 -33.80 8.87 5.85
C ASN A 40 -33.69 7.76 6.90
N ARG A 41 -34.47 6.68 6.76
CA ARG A 41 -34.38 5.57 7.73
C ARG A 41 -32.96 4.98 7.70
N PRO A 42 -32.44 4.52 8.85
CA PRO A 42 -31.18 3.79 8.88
C PRO A 42 -31.21 2.64 7.87
N GLY A 43 -30.26 2.63 6.93
CA GLY A 43 -30.17 1.64 5.86
C GLY A 43 -30.69 2.08 4.49
N ASP A 44 -31.46 3.18 4.38
CA ASP A 44 -31.95 3.67 3.09
C ASP A 44 -30.81 4.17 2.18
N ARG A 45 -29.74 4.69 2.78
CA ARG A 45 -28.50 5.10 2.09
C ARG A 45 -27.31 4.95 3.04
N PRO A 46 -26.12 4.53 2.55
CA PRO A 46 -24.92 4.55 3.39
C PRO A 46 -24.64 5.96 3.93
N PRO A 47 -24.16 6.08 5.19
CA PRO A 47 -23.78 7.36 5.76
C PRO A 47 -22.65 8.00 4.96
N ARG A 48 -22.58 9.33 4.97
CA ARG A 48 -21.46 10.06 4.39
C ARG A 48 -20.27 9.95 5.36
N ILE A 49 -19.13 9.51 4.87
CA ILE A 49 -17.91 9.39 5.68
C ILE A 49 -17.01 10.58 5.41
N GLU A 50 -16.62 11.30 6.46
CA GLU A 50 -15.61 12.36 6.39
C GLU A 50 -14.31 11.93 7.05
N LYS A 51 -13.19 12.31 6.42
CA LYS A 51 -11.83 12.10 6.94
C LYS A 51 -11.33 13.35 7.65
N PHE A 52 -10.84 13.21 8.87
CA PHE A 52 -10.23 14.28 9.65
C PHE A 52 -8.71 14.13 9.65
N ALA A 53 -8.04 14.48 10.75
CA ALA A 53 -6.61 14.36 10.89
C ALA A 53 -6.13 12.93 10.64
N SER A 54 -4.96 12.83 10.01
CA SER A 54 -4.26 11.58 9.73
C SER A 54 -2.79 11.67 10.12
N THR A 55 -2.19 10.53 10.41
CA THR A 55 -0.75 10.41 10.66
C THR A 55 -0.27 9.10 10.05
N SER A 56 0.87 9.14 9.38
CA SER A 56 1.44 8.02 8.65
C SER A 56 2.88 7.74 9.05
N LEU A 57 3.31 6.49 8.88
CA LEU A 57 4.68 6.06 9.16
C LEU A 57 5.13 5.06 8.11
N GLU A 58 6.29 5.34 7.50
CA GLU A 58 6.92 4.44 6.54
C GLU A 58 7.77 3.39 7.28
N ASN A 59 7.50 2.13 6.97
CA ASN A 59 8.21 0.97 7.47
C ASN A 59 9.08 0.42 6.35
N HIS A 60 10.40 0.55 6.48
CA HIS A 60 11.34 0.04 5.48
C HIS A 60 11.92 -1.30 5.90
N ASN A 61 11.80 -2.30 5.03
CA ASN A 61 12.40 -3.63 5.17
C ASN A 61 12.12 -4.33 6.52
N GLY A 62 10.97 -4.07 7.13
CA GLY A 62 10.58 -4.61 8.44
C GLY A 62 11.41 -4.08 9.62
N GLN A 63 12.29 -3.11 9.40
CA GLN A 63 13.09 -2.48 10.44
C GLN A 63 12.24 -1.46 11.20
N LYS A 64 12.53 -1.26 12.49
CA LYS A 64 11.84 -0.27 13.32
C LYS A 64 12.17 1.14 12.82
N PRO A 65 11.19 1.90 12.32
CA PRO A 65 11.41 3.27 11.88
C PRO A 65 11.44 4.24 13.07
N ASP A 66 12.09 5.38 12.87
CA ASP A 66 12.02 6.51 13.80
C ASP A 66 10.58 7.06 13.86
N GLY A 67 10.12 7.44 15.05
CA GLY A 67 8.75 7.92 15.25
C GLY A 67 7.70 6.81 15.38
N ALA A 68 8.10 5.53 15.34
CA ALA A 68 7.24 4.43 15.76
C ALA A 68 6.84 4.57 17.23
N VAL A 69 5.53 4.64 17.50
CA VAL A 69 5.00 4.72 18.87
C VAL A 69 4.47 3.37 19.34
N THR A 70 3.92 2.57 18.42
CA THR A 70 3.42 1.22 18.72
C THR A 70 3.93 0.22 17.68
N GLY A 71 4.01 -1.06 18.07
CA GLY A 71 4.46 -2.16 17.19
C GLY A 71 5.66 -2.95 17.75
N PRO A 72 6.15 -3.95 16.98
CA PRO A 72 5.52 -4.41 15.74
C PRO A 72 4.19 -5.11 16.04
N ASP A 73 3.21 -4.98 15.15
CA ASP A 73 1.95 -5.72 15.25
C ASP A 73 2.10 -7.18 14.76
N GLU A 74 0.99 -7.92 14.68
CA GLU A 74 0.97 -9.31 14.22
C GLU A 74 1.49 -9.49 12.78
N GLN A 75 1.43 -8.43 11.96
CA GLN A 75 1.96 -8.43 10.60
C GLN A 75 3.44 -8.00 10.53
N GLY A 76 4.03 -7.60 11.67
CA GLY A 76 5.39 -7.10 11.77
C GLY A 76 5.52 -5.60 11.50
N LEU A 77 4.42 -4.83 11.57
CA LEU A 77 4.40 -3.42 11.20
C LEU A 77 4.42 -2.49 12.42
N TRP A 78 5.17 -1.41 12.29
CA TRP A 78 5.23 -0.31 13.25
C TRP A 78 4.27 0.80 12.86
N TRP A 79 3.65 1.42 13.87
CA TRP A 79 2.59 2.40 13.71
C TRP A 79 2.97 3.75 14.34
N PRO A 80 2.52 4.88 13.74
CA PRO A 80 2.79 6.21 14.26
C PRO A 80 1.98 6.50 15.53
N ALA A 81 2.21 7.68 16.11
CA ALA A 81 1.26 8.27 17.05
C ALA A 81 -0.14 8.40 16.41
N LEU A 82 -1.18 8.33 17.24
CA LEU A 82 -2.53 8.66 16.78
C LEU A 82 -2.63 10.16 16.44
N PRO A 83 -3.27 10.54 15.32
CA PRO A 83 -3.58 11.94 15.06
C PRO A 83 -4.49 12.50 16.14
N PRO A 84 -4.50 13.84 16.35
CA PRO A 84 -5.41 14.46 17.29
C PRO A 84 -6.86 14.12 16.92
N LYS A 85 -7.66 13.73 17.92
CA LYS A 85 -9.07 13.43 17.74
C LYS A 85 -9.80 14.70 17.31
N PRO A 86 -10.68 14.66 16.28
CA PRO A 86 -11.46 15.82 15.90
C PRO A 86 -12.34 16.30 17.06
N THR A 87 -12.43 17.61 17.22
CA THR A 87 -13.27 18.25 18.23
C THR A 87 -14.73 18.23 17.80
N ILE A 88 -15.65 18.56 18.73
CA ILE A 88 -17.07 18.71 18.39
C ILE A 88 -17.24 19.81 17.34
N ASP A 89 -16.54 20.94 17.51
CA ASP A 89 -16.58 22.07 16.58
C ASP A 89 -16.13 21.66 15.17
N ASP A 90 -15.07 20.86 15.05
CA ASP A 90 -14.61 20.32 13.75
C ASP A 90 -15.68 19.47 13.07
N VAL A 91 -16.41 18.67 13.86
CA VAL A 91 -17.44 17.76 13.39
C VAL A 91 -18.69 18.52 12.96
N GLU A 92 -19.14 19.48 13.75
CA GLU A 92 -20.30 20.34 13.45
C GLU A 92 -20.04 21.23 12.24
N ALA A 93 -18.81 21.75 12.08
CA ALA A 93 -18.43 22.56 10.93
C ALA A 93 -18.56 21.82 9.58
N ARG A 94 -18.47 20.49 9.58
CA ARG A 94 -18.58 19.64 8.39
C ARG A 94 -19.95 18.96 8.23
N GLN A 95 -20.87 19.19 9.17
CA GLN A 95 -22.22 18.64 9.15
C GLN A 95 -23.07 19.35 8.10
N LYS A 96 -23.82 18.58 7.28
CA LYS A 96 -24.82 19.14 6.38
C LYS A 96 -26.19 19.15 7.03
N ARG A 97 -27.11 19.92 6.44
CA ARG A 97 -28.49 20.04 6.94
C ARG A 97 -29.12 18.65 7.13
N GLN A 98 -29.76 18.46 8.27
CA GLN A 98 -30.48 17.25 8.67
C GLN A 98 -29.62 15.99 8.80
N GLU A 99 -28.29 16.11 8.73
CA GLU A 99 -27.41 15.00 9.10
C GLU A 99 -27.26 14.91 10.61
N ARG A 100 -26.92 13.72 11.12
CA ARG A 100 -26.50 13.50 12.50
C ARG A 100 -25.08 12.94 12.50
N PRO A 101 -24.11 13.62 13.15
CA PRO A 101 -22.76 13.11 13.23
C PRO A 101 -22.70 11.90 14.17
N GLY A 102 -22.00 10.87 13.74
CA GLY A 102 -21.64 9.72 14.55
C GLY A 102 -20.43 9.98 15.44
N THR A 103 -20.03 8.97 16.20
CA THR A 103 -18.80 9.03 17.01
C THR A 103 -17.57 8.93 16.11
N PRO A 104 -16.54 9.80 16.28
CA PRO A 104 -15.28 9.63 15.57
C PRO A 104 -14.64 8.27 15.85
N ARG A 105 -14.25 7.56 14.78
CA ARG A 105 -13.59 6.25 14.83
C ARG A 105 -12.24 6.31 14.11
N ILE A 106 -11.27 5.55 14.59
CA ILE A 106 -9.99 5.38 13.90
C ILE A 106 -10.15 4.36 12.79
N ASN A 107 -9.71 4.73 11.60
CA ASN A 107 -9.46 3.81 10.50
C ASN A 107 -7.96 3.56 10.36
N LYS A 108 -7.58 2.28 10.23
CA LYS A 108 -6.21 1.82 10.03
C LYS A 108 -6.06 1.36 8.58
N THR A 109 -5.07 1.89 7.86
CA THR A 109 -4.73 1.41 6.52
C THR A 109 -3.24 1.15 6.39
N VAL A 110 -2.88 0.24 5.48
CA VAL A 110 -1.50 -0.05 5.13
C VAL A 110 -1.37 -0.12 3.62
N ASP A 111 -0.47 0.68 3.07
CA ASP A 111 -0.12 0.64 1.66
C ASP A 111 1.26 -0.01 1.50
N TYR A 112 1.34 -1.07 0.71
CA TYR A 112 2.60 -1.81 0.48
C TYR A 112 3.17 -1.46 -0.89
N THR A 113 4.46 -1.15 -0.93
CA THR A 113 5.21 -0.95 -2.17
C THR A 113 6.54 -1.69 -2.15
N ILE A 114 6.98 -2.13 -3.32
CA ILE A 114 8.33 -2.64 -3.54
C ILE A 114 9.05 -1.70 -4.48
N THR A 115 10.21 -1.22 -4.08
CA THR A 115 11.17 -0.57 -4.96
C THR A 115 12.19 -1.61 -5.39
N PHE A 116 12.41 -1.79 -6.69
CA PHE A 116 13.45 -2.69 -7.20
C PHE A 116 14.10 -2.10 -8.45
N ARG A 117 15.30 -2.58 -8.77
CA ARG A 117 16.05 -2.16 -9.95
C ARG A 117 16.37 -3.34 -10.84
N ARG A 118 16.05 -3.24 -12.14
CA ARG A 118 16.53 -4.19 -13.16
C ARG A 118 17.92 -3.77 -13.65
N PRO A 119 18.80 -4.72 -14.02
CA PRO A 119 20.09 -4.37 -14.63
C PRO A 119 19.92 -3.42 -15.82
N GLY A 120 20.62 -2.29 -15.81
CA GLY A 120 20.53 -1.27 -16.87
C GLY A 120 19.31 -0.35 -16.81
N GLU A 121 18.36 -0.56 -15.89
CA GLU A 121 17.19 0.29 -15.72
C GLU A 121 17.28 1.19 -14.47
N ALA A 122 16.39 2.18 -14.40
CA ALA A 122 16.15 2.98 -13.20
C ALA A 122 15.36 2.19 -12.15
N ASN A 123 15.34 2.70 -10.92
CA ASN A 123 14.50 2.13 -9.86
C ASN A 123 13.03 2.26 -10.24
N ARG A 124 12.26 1.19 -10.02
CA ARG A 124 10.80 1.17 -10.14
C ARG A 124 10.19 0.92 -8.78
N THR A 125 9.22 1.74 -8.39
CA THR A 125 8.41 1.55 -7.18
C THR A 125 7.01 1.17 -7.61
N LEU A 126 6.57 -0.03 -7.23
CA LEU A 126 5.25 -0.56 -7.60
C LEU A 126 4.48 -1.01 -6.35
N PRO A 127 3.15 -0.80 -6.33
CA PRO A 127 2.29 -1.32 -5.27
C PRO A 127 2.27 -2.85 -5.26
N THR A 128 1.98 -3.41 -4.08
CA THR A 128 1.85 -4.84 -3.88
C THR A 128 0.89 -5.18 -2.73
N ARG A 129 0.84 -6.45 -2.34
CA ARG A 129 0.10 -6.98 -1.19
C ARG A 129 1.05 -7.45 -0.09
N TYR A 130 0.50 -7.65 1.11
CA TYR A 130 1.24 -8.01 2.31
C TYR A 130 2.16 -9.23 2.12
N GLU A 131 1.70 -10.28 1.44
CA GLU A 131 2.47 -11.52 1.31
C GLU A 131 3.77 -11.29 0.52
N VAL A 132 3.71 -10.46 -0.51
CA VAL A 132 4.87 -10.09 -1.33
C VAL A 132 5.79 -9.18 -0.52
N TYR A 133 5.25 -8.16 0.16
CA TYR A 133 6.01 -7.32 1.09
C TYR A 133 6.79 -8.18 2.10
N ARG A 134 6.12 -9.13 2.76
CA ARG A 134 6.73 -9.98 3.78
C ARG A 134 7.82 -10.88 3.19
N GLN A 135 7.64 -11.36 1.97
CA GLN A 135 8.66 -12.15 1.28
C GLN A 135 9.92 -11.33 1.00
N VAL A 136 9.76 -10.08 0.55
CA VAL A 136 10.89 -9.18 0.30
C VAL A 136 11.60 -8.82 1.60
N VAL A 137 10.86 -8.53 2.67
CA VAL A 137 11.45 -8.29 4.01
C VAL A 137 12.30 -9.45 4.48
N LYS A 138 11.82 -10.70 4.35
CA LYS A 138 12.58 -11.90 4.74
C LYS A 138 13.87 -12.07 3.94
N ALA A 139 13.84 -11.74 2.65
CA ALA A 139 14.98 -11.88 1.76
C ALA A 139 16.02 -10.76 1.94
N TYR A 140 15.59 -9.59 2.44
CA TYR A 140 16.40 -8.37 2.49
C TYR A 140 17.65 -8.49 3.37
N GLU A 141 17.52 -9.08 4.57
CA GLU A 141 18.63 -9.18 5.53
C GLU A 141 19.79 -9.99 4.95
N ASP A 142 19.47 -11.12 4.31
CA ASP A 142 20.45 -12.02 3.69
C ASP A 142 20.80 -11.64 2.22
N ARG A 143 20.22 -10.55 1.71
CA ARG A 143 20.34 -10.08 0.31
C ARG A 143 20.07 -11.18 -0.72
N ILE A 144 19.10 -12.04 -0.44
CA ILE A 144 18.72 -13.14 -1.33
C ILE A 144 18.22 -12.54 -2.65
N PRO A 145 18.74 -12.92 -3.82
CA PRO A 145 18.19 -12.47 -5.10
C PRO A 145 16.70 -12.78 -5.19
N LEU A 146 15.90 -11.85 -5.72
CA LEU A 146 14.47 -12.06 -5.91
C LEU A 146 14.09 -11.87 -7.37
N GLU A 147 13.30 -12.81 -7.87
CA GLU A 147 12.55 -12.70 -9.10
C GLU A 147 11.18 -12.05 -8.83
N PHE A 148 10.89 -10.94 -9.52
CA PHE A 148 9.61 -10.23 -9.38
C PHE A 148 8.67 -10.54 -10.54
N THR A 149 7.52 -11.12 -10.25
CA THR A 149 6.43 -11.26 -11.22
C THR A 149 5.54 -10.03 -11.15
N LEU A 150 5.41 -9.31 -12.26
CA LEU A 150 4.52 -8.15 -12.37
C LEU A 150 3.15 -8.55 -12.93
N ASP A 151 2.16 -7.69 -12.78
CA ASP A 151 0.90 -7.82 -13.51
C ASP A 151 1.10 -7.52 -15.02
N PRO A 152 0.14 -7.92 -15.89
CA PRO A 152 0.29 -7.70 -17.34
C PRO A 152 0.40 -6.23 -17.76
N ALA A 153 -0.09 -5.31 -16.93
CA ALA A 153 0.03 -3.86 -17.15
C ALA A 153 1.33 -3.26 -16.55
N GLU A 154 2.14 -4.07 -15.88
CA GLU A 154 3.32 -3.69 -15.10
C GLU A 154 3.11 -2.55 -14.08
N ARG A 155 1.93 -2.51 -13.48
CA ARG A 155 1.49 -1.53 -12.47
C ARG A 155 1.59 -2.07 -11.05
N SER A 156 1.79 -3.37 -10.85
CA SER A 156 1.89 -3.96 -9.52
C SER A 156 2.81 -5.18 -9.49
N VAL A 157 3.38 -5.47 -8.31
CA VAL A 157 4.13 -6.71 -8.08
C VAL A 157 3.19 -7.78 -7.55
N LEU A 158 3.04 -8.86 -8.32
CA LEU A 158 2.16 -9.98 -7.98
C LEU A 158 2.86 -11.07 -7.17
N LYS A 159 4.18 -11.22 -7.32
CA LYS A 159 4.96 -12.25 -6.62
C LYS A 159 6.42 -11.80 -6.50
N ALA A 160 7.07 -12.25 -5.43
CA ALA A 160 8.52 -12.23 -5.27
C ALA A 160 8.96 -13.65 -4.90
N THR A 161 9.96 -14.19 -5.57
CA THR A 161 10.51 -15.52 -5.28
C THR A 161 12.03 -15.49 -5.20
N PRO A 162 12.63 -16.11 -4.17
CA PRO A 162 14.06 -16.41 -4.15
C PRO A 162 14.53 -17.24 -5.34
#